data_AF-A3QEZ6-F1
#
_entry.id   AF-A3QEZ6-F1
#
_cell.length_a   1.000
_cell.length_b   1.000
_cell.length_c   1.000
_cell.angle_alpha   90.00
_cell.angle_beta   90.00
_cell.angle_gamma   90.00
#
_symmetry.space_group_name_H-M   'P 1'
#
loop_
_entity.id
_entity.type
_entity.pdbx_description
1 polymer ?
#
loop_
_entity_poly.entity_id
_entity_poly.type
_entity_poly.pdbx_seq_one_letter_code
_entity_poly.pdbx_strand_id
1 'polypeptide(L)'
;MNMEKWKQVRAKGKARFIWMNGFLFWGVSTAVLWSTLMQLFQPQEPIWVRPLVAIIVFPVGGLIWSNWLWYFSERKYRKKA
;
A
#
# COMPACT_ATOMS: atom_id res chain seq x y z
N MET A 1 -3.08 5.45 15.87
CA MET A 1 -4.21 5.87 15.02
C MET A 1 -5.28 6.52 15.89
N ASN A 2 -5.57 7.78 15.64
CA ASN A 2 -6.58 8.54 16.38
C ASN A 2 -7.99 8.07 15.97
N MET A 3 -8.89 7.83 16.92
CA MET A 3 -10.20 7.21 16.64
C MET A 3 -11.13 8.13 15.87
N GLU A 4 -11.05 9.43 16.09
CA GLU A 4 -11.74 10.46 15.30
C GLU A 4 -11.35 10.39 13.81
N LYS A 5 -10.03 10.33 13.55
CA LYS A 5 -9.50 10.19 12.18
C LYS A 5 -9.94 8.87 11.55
N TRP A 6 -9.94 7.77 12.31
CA TRP A 6 -10.42 6.48 11.81
C TRP A 6 -11.92 6.49 11.46
N LYS A 7 -12.75 7.19 12.25
CA LYS A 7 -14.19 7.37 11.99
C LYS A 7 -14.43 8.06 10.64
N GLN A 8 -13.69 9.15 10.37
CA GLN A 8 -13.75 9.86 9.09
C GLN A 8 -13.27 9.01 7.91
N VAL A 9 -12.20 8.24 8.10
CA VAL A 9 -11.67 7.33 7.09
C VAL A 9 -12.65 6.18 6.80
N ARG A 10 -13.25 5.61 7.84
CA ARG A 10 -14.25 4.54 7.75
C ARG A 10 -15.51 5.01 7.03
N ALA A 11 -15.98 6.23 7.31
CA ALA A 11 -17.16 6.81 6.68
C ALA A 11 -17.03 6.93 5.15
N LYS A 12 -15.80 7.06 4.64
CA LYS A 12 -15.52 7.12 3.19
C LYS A 12 -15.49 5.75 2.51
N GLY A 13 -15.59 4.66 3.27
CA GLY A 13 -15.72 3.29 2.77
C GLY A 13 -14.39 2.52 2.62
N LYS A 14 -14.49 1.20 2.80
CA LYS A 14 -13.36 0.26 2.75
C LYS A 14 -12.64 0.26 1.40
N ALA A 15 -13.39 0.29 0.30
CA ALA A 15 -12.81 0.29 -1.05
C ALA A 15 -11.89 1.51 -1.26
N ARG A 16 -12.36 2.71 -0.90
CA ARG A 16 -11.56 3.94 -1.04
C ARG A 16 -10.28 3.89 -0.21
N PHE A 17 -10.34 3.33 1.01
CA PHE A 17 -9.15 3.16 1.84
C PHE A 17 -8.12 2.21 1.21
N ILE A 18 -8.56 1.07 0.67
CA ILE A 18 -7.68 0.09 0.04
C ILE A 18 -7.06 0.66 -1.24
N TRP A 19 -7.84 1.34 -2.08
CA TRP A 19 -7.34 1.95 -3.31
C TRP A 19 -6.39 3.13 -3.04
N MET A 20 -6.76 4.05 -2.14
CA MET A 20 -5.92 5.22 -1.83
C MET A 20 -4.66 4.86 -1.05
N ASN A 21 -4.76 4.07 0.03
CA ASN A 21 -3.61 3.76 0.86
C ASN A 21 -2.77 2.59 0.33
N GLY A 22 -3.40 1.60 -0.29
CA GLY A 22 -2.71 0.39 -0.76
C GLY A 22 -2.11 0.54 -2.13
N PHE A 23 -2.94 0.85 -3.11
CA PHE A 23 -2.49 0.91 -4.50
C PHE A 23 -1.73 2.20 -4.78
N LEU A 24 -2.35 3.36 -4.49
CA LEU A 24 -1.79 4.67 -4.82
C LEU A 24 -0.65 5.08 -3.88
N PHE A 25 -0.86 5.05 -2.56
CA PHE A 25 0.17 5.51 -1.63
C PHE A 25 1.30 4.50 -1.47
N TRP A 26 1.00 3.20 -1.32
CA TRP A 26 2.04 2.21 -1.06
C TRP A 26 2.63 1.63 -2.34
N GLY A 27 1.80 1.12 -3.25
CA GLY A 27 2.25 0.48 -4.49
C GLY A 27 3.06 1.43 -5.39
N VAL A 28 2.55 2.63 -5.67
CA VAL A 28 3.25 3.58 -6.55
C VAL A 28 4.52 4.13 -5.91
N SER A 29 4.48 4.53 -4.63
CA SER A 29 5.68 5.10 -3.98
C SER A 29 6.79 4.07 -3.85
N THR A 30 6.48 2.82 -3.46
CA THR A 30 7.49 1.75 -3.36
C THR A 30 8.01 1.33 -4.73
N ALA A 31 7.16 1.29 -5.78
CA ALA A 31 7.62 1.02 -7.14
C ALA A 31 8.60 2.08 -7.64
N VAL A 32 8.29 3.37 -7.43
CA VAL A 32 9.20 4.47 -7.81
C VAL A 32 10.51 4.38 -7.02
N LEU A 33 10.43 4.18 -5.70
CA LEU A 33 11.60 4.14 -4.83
C LEU A 33 12.50 2.94 -5.12
N TRP A 34 11.90 1.76 -5.35
CA TRP A 34 12.59 0.55 -5.76
C TRP A 34 13.24 0.68 -7.14
N SER A 35 12.54 1.27 -8.11
CA SER A 35 13.09 1.46 -9.46
C SER A 35 14.30 2.39 -9.44
N THR A 36 14.24 3.49 -8.67
CA THR A 36 15.37 4.42 -8.52
C THR A 36 16.55 3.75 -7.80
N LEU A 37 16.29 2.98 -6.74
CA LEU A 37 17.33 2.24 -6.03
C LEU A 37 18.00 1.18 -6.93
N MET A 38 17.21 0.39 -7.65
CA MET A 38 17.74 -0.66 -8.53
C MET A 38 18.59 -0.10 -9.67
N GLN A 39 18.25 1.09 -10.17
CA GLN A 39 19.06 1.80 -11.16
C GLN A 39 20.42 2.23 -10.60
N LEU A 40 20.51 2.55 -9.30
CA LEU A 40 21.77 2.92 -8.64
C LEU A 40 22.64 1.70 -8.30
N PHE A 41 22.03 0.60 -7.87
CA PHE A 41 22.78 -0.57 -7.36
C PHE A 41 23.11 -1.62 -8.42
N GLN A 42 22.32 -1.78 -9.48
CA GLN A 42 22.48 -2.87 -10.44
C GLN A 42 22.11 -2.45 -11.87
N PRO A 43 23.01 -1.73 -12.56
CA PRO A 43 22.77 -1.20 -13.91
C PRO A 43 22.86 -2.25 -15.04
N GLN A 44 23.32 -3.48 -14.77
CA GLN A 44 23.59 -4.51 -15.81
C GLN A 44 22.46 -5.53 -16.07
N GLU A 45 21.41 -5.56 -15.24
CA GLU A 45 20.29 -6.47 -15.49
C GLU A 45 19.29 -5.90 -16.50
N PRO A 46 18.57 -6.77 -17.25
CA PRO A 46 17.56 -6.33 -18.19
C PRO A 46 16.51 -5.47 -17.49
N ILE A 47 16.51 -4.19 -17.85
CA ILE A 47 15.65 -3.11 -17.31
C ILE A 47 14.15 -3.46 -17.36
N TRP A 48 13.74 -4.43 -18.16
CA TRP A 48 12.33 -4.74 -18.43
C TRP A 48 11.70 -5.75 -17.45
N VAL A 49 12.49 -6.62 -16.82
CA VAL A 49 11.94 -7.69 -15.95
C VAL A 49 11.61 -7.14 -14.55
N ARG A 50 12.46 -6.25 -14.03
CA ARG A 50 12.34 -5.67 -12.69
C ARG A 50 11.12 -4.77 -12.48
N PRO A 51 10.78 -3.84 -13.40
CA PRO A 51 9.60 -3.01 -13.26
C PRO A 51 8.32 -3.82 -13.39
N LEU A 52 8.32 -4.89 -14.22
CA LEU A 52 7.15 -5.73 -14.41
C LEU A 52 6.77 -6.48 -13.12
N VAL A 53 7.77 -7.09 -12.47
CA VAL A 53 7.58 -7.75 -11.17
C VAL A 53 7.22 -6.70 -10.11
N ALA A 54 7.86 -5.54 -10.11
CA ALA A 54 7.56 -4.47 -9.17
C ALA A 54 6.11 -3.96 -9.30
N ILE A 55 5.61 -3.74 -10.52
CA ILE A 55 4.24 -3.26 -10.79
C ILE A 55 3.17 -4.30 -10.43
N ILE A 56 3.52 -5.58 -10.31
CA ILE A 56 2.58 -6.62 -9.88
C ILE A 56 2.71 -6.85 -8.38
N VAL A 57 3.91 -7.07 -7.88
CA VAL A 57 4.17 -7.45 -6.49
C VAL A 57 3.89 -6.30 -5.52
N PHE A 58 4.32 -5.06 -5.84
CA PHE A 58 4.11 -3.93 -4.92
C PHE A 58 2.65 -3.53 -4.79
N PRO A 59 1.85 -3.45 -5.87
CA PRO A 59 0.42 -3.17 -5.73
C PRO A 59 -0.36 -4.31 -5.07
N VAL A 60 -0.05 -5.57 -5.40
CA VAL A 60 -0.68 -6.73 -4.74
C VAL A 60 -0.34 -6.74 -3.24
N GLY A 61 0.93 -6.52 -2.89
CA GLY A 61 1.36 -6.38 -1.50
C GLY A 61 0.69 -5.20 -0.79
N GLY A 62 0.57 -4.04 -1.46
CA GLY A 62 -0.12 -2.86 -0.95
C GLY A 62 -1.62 -3.11 -0.71
N LEU A 63 -2.29 -3.86 -1.58
CA LEU A 63 -3.69 -4.27 -1.40
C LEU A 63 -3.87 -5.19 -0.20
N ILE A 64 -3.03 -6.22 -0.07
CA ILE A 64 -3.06 -7.17 1.05
C ILE A 64 -2.81 -6.42 2.37
N TRP A 65 -1.75 -5.60 2.42
CA TRP A 65 -1.39 -4.81 3.58
C TRP A 65 -2.52 -3.86 4.00
N SER A 66 -3.14 -3.17 3.04
CA SER A 66 -4.22 -2.22 3.32
C SER A 66 -5.48 -2.89 3.81
N ASN A 67 -5.79 -4.07 3.27
CA ASN A 67 -6.90 -4.87 3.77
C ASN A 67 -6.61 -5.33 5.21
N TRP A 68 -5.39 -5.78 5.50
CA TRP A 68 -5.01 -6.20 6.85
C TRP A 68 -5.04 -5.05 7.85
N LEU A 69 -4.53 -3.88 7.45
CA LEU A 69 -4.55 -2.65 8.24
C LEU A 69 -5.99 -2.20 8.53
N TRP A 70 -6.89 -2.33 7.56
CA TRP A 70 -8.31 -2.04 7.75
C TRP A 70 -8.93 -2.98 8.80
N TYR A 71 -8.72 -4.29 8.68
CA TYR A 71 -9.23 -5.26 9.65
C TYR A 71 -8.70 -5.02 11.06
N PHE A 72 -7.40 -4.72 11.19
CA PHE A 72 -6.78 -4.44 12.48
C PHE A 72 -7.36 -3.18 13.12
N SER A 73 -7.53 -2.14 12.30
CA SER A 73 -8.11 -0.86 12.69
C SER A 73 -9.58 -0.99 13.13
N GLU A 74 -10.36 -1.79 12.41
CA GLU A 74 -11.76 -2.04 12.73
C GLU A 74 -11.94 -2.91 13.97
N ARG A 75 -11.08 -3.92 14.18
CA ARG A 75 -11.00 -4.67 15.45
C ARG A 75 -10.67 -3.77 16.63
N LYS A 76 -9.71 -2.86 16.48
CA LYS A 76 -9.30 -1.92 17.54
C LYS A 76 -10.39 -0.90 17.85
N TYR A 77 -11.13 -0.47 16.83
CA TYR A 77 -12.28 0.41 16.99
C TYR A 77 -13.42 -0.30 17.74
N ARG A 78 -13.78 -1.53 17.35
CA ARG A 78 -14.83 -2.33 18.05
C ARG A 78 -14.48 -2.69 19.50
N LYS A 79 -13.20 -2.78 19.86
CA LYS A 79 -12.77 -3.01 21.24
C LYS A 79 -12.80 -1.76 22.13
N LYS A 80 -12.90 -0.57 21.53
CA LYS A 80 -12.89 0.72 22.24
C LYS A 80 -14.22 1.48 22.16
N ALA A 81 -15.16 1.03 21.34
CA ALA A 81 -16.54 1.50 21.26
C ALA A 81 -17.42 0.55 22.07
#